data_AF-A0A7R7VXM6-F1
#
_entry.id   AF-A0A7R7VXM6-F1
#
_cell.length_a   1.000
_cell.length_b   1.000
_cell.length_c   1.000
_cell.angle_alpha   90.00
_cell.angle_beta   90.00
_cell.angle_gamma   90.00
#
_symmetry.space_group_name_H-M   'P 1'
#
loop_
_entity.id
_entity.type
_entity.pdbx_description
1 polymer ?
#
loop_
_entity_poly.entity_id
_entity_poly.type
_entity_poly.pdbx_seq_one_letter_code
_entity_poly.pdbx_strand_id
1 'polypeptide(L)'
;MVYDPARDPFGKHEMTPEDRPFRANPIDQMVTCKVRGWFLTSINEQLKDRLEESFIKCIVAMGDLQLITGFSIIVSGALQLDCGLTVYEWQIIVYLTWFSCLTHLSCLMVLRSYLYVHTFGRTWRLVAMGILAILLIVGLLPTANYAAPYTARPGPSDYAKCYLAIQPTSNIGLWSMIFSVLIIAIGFISRVMKLHKMLSVTIWGSLRTWASVQARGVLRVVYKLCTTGGRARGLSFSLVYRPLFAVLLASRFVLDAWSSMFVEALWLFIAFLWGVIRLMIALDHTPRGYGLWTKTASHDRGNWTFGQVVSLVLLATPLVTLLGYFDRDPSTCPQSSLAREGSEFLEPMRRANDPNPPPSIETILDAEDPDGNWSNQSKTLGMVIIYALVSVINIVTELFFQSFDRSLIEVLANLHWVIKVILVLTGIYGIVLFSLLIQSEVSGKRPRIQGCLQFLNLAFHVISFNCELFFYASYTSKSQPWLYYMQLFALGFYALVAVVFYGLARKSR
;
A
#
# COMPACT_ATOMS: atom_id res chain seq x y z
N MET A 1 1.80 -14.93 -10.09
CA MET A 1 1.27 -15.36 -8.78
C MET A 1 -0.11 -14.77 -8.65
N VAL A 2 -1.08 -15.52 -8.16
CA VAL A 2 -2.46 -15.06 -7.96
C VAL A 2 -2.70 -15.02 -6.47
N TYR A 3 -3.20 -13.89 -5.98
CA TYR A 3 -3.46 -13.70 -4.57
C TYR A 3 -4.71 -14.51 -4.17
N ASP A 4 -4.52 -15.50 -3.30
CA ASP A 4 -5.60 -16.34 -2.80
C ASP A 4 -6.08 -15.81 -1.44
N PRO A 5 -7.32 -15.28 -1.33
CA PRO A 5 -7.91 -14.90 -0.05
C PRO A 5 -8.07 -16.03 0.97
N ALA A 6 -8.02 -17.29 0.52
CA ALA A 6 -8.26 -18.46 1.35
C ALA A 6 -7.08 -18.86 2.24
N ARG A 7 -5.88 -18.34 1.95
CA ARG A 7 -4.64 -18.82 2.56
C ARG A 7 -3.96 -17.71 3.33
N ASP A 8 -3.78 -17.95 4.62
CA ASP A 8 -3.03 -17.07 5.51
C ASP A 8 -1.53 -17.11 5.14
N PRO A 9 -0.88 -15.96 4.85
CA PRO A 9 0.57 -15.88 4.64
C PRO A 9 1.43 -16.42 5.77
N PHE A 10 0.86 -16.61 6.97
CA PHE A 10 1.57 -17.08 8.16
C PHE A 10 1.07 -18.43 8.71
N GLY A 11 0.01 -18.99 8.12
CA GLY A 11 -0.57 -20.27 8.55
C GLY A 11 0.31 -21.46 8.18
N LYS A 12 0.59 -22.35 9.15
CA LYS A 12 1.19 -23.66 8.90
C LYS A 12 0.10 -24.65 8.48
N HIS A 13 -0.28 -24.69 7.21
CA HIS A 13 -1.14 -25.77 6.71
C HIS A 13 -0.31 -26.89 6.09
N GLU A 14 -0.62 -28.12 6.48
CA GLU A 14 -0.17 -29.34 5.79
C GLU A 14 -0.72 -29.32 4.37
N MET A 15 0.18 -29.39 3.39
CA MET A 15 -0.16 -29.38 1.96
C MET A 15 -0.84 -30.71 1.60
N THR A 16 -2.04 -30.66 1.03
CA THR A 16 -2.57 -31.81 0.29
C THR A 16 -1.84 -31.92 -1.06
N PRO A 17 -1.69 -33.13 -1.65
CA PRO A 17 -0.91 -33.33 -2.88
C PRO A 17 -1.45 -32.61 -4.12
N GLU A 18 -2.72 -32.18 -4.12
CA GLU A 18 -3.37 -31.47 -5.23
C GLU A 18 -3.26 -29.94 -5.12
N ASP A 19 -2.79 -29.41 -3.99
CA ASP A 19 -2.72 -27.99 -3.76
C ASP A 19 -1.48 -27.38 -4.43
N ARG A 20 -1.70 -26.37 -5.29
CA ARG A 20 -0.59 -25.54 -5.81
C ARG A 20 0.19 -24.98 -4.61
N PRO A 21 1.53 -25.04 -4.58
CA PRO A 21 2.30 -24.59 -3.42
C PRO A 21 1.99 -23.12 -3.13
N PHE A 22 1.55 -22.85 -1.90
CA PHE A 22 1.28 -21.49 -1.44
C PHE A 22 2.57 -20.67 -1.45
N ARG A 23 2.53 -19.49 -2.07
CA ARG A 23 3.68 -18.59 -2.15
C ARG A 23 3.24 -17.21 -1.71
N ALA A 24 3.71 -16.79 -0.54
CA ALA A 24 3.45 -15.44 -0.03
C ALA A 24 4.08 -14.38 -0.94
N ASN A 25 3.52 -13.17 -0.89
CA ASN A 25 3.99 -12.05 -1.70
C ASN A 25 5.45 -11.72 -1.34
N PRO A 26 6.35 -11.60 -2.34
CA PRO A 26 7.78 -11.36 -2.07
C PRO A 26 8.06 -10.03 -1.37
N ILE A 27 7.22 -9.01 -1.56
CA ILE A 27 7.32 -7.72 -0.87
C ILE A 27 7.02 -7.91 0.61
N ASP A 28 5.90 -8.58 0.93
CA ASP A 28 5.46 -8.81 2.30
C ASP A 28 6.46 -9.72 3.05
N GLN A 29 6.98 -10.77 2.41
CA GLN A 29 8.02 -11.63 2.99
C GLN A 29 9.28 -10.84 3.36
N MET A 30 9.76 -9.96 2.48
CA MET A 30 11.00 -9.25 2.74
C MET A 30 10.83 -8.20 3.86
N VAL A 31 9.69 -7.53 3.92
CA VAL A 31 9.36 -6.59 5.01
C VAL A 31 9.22 -7.35 6.33
N THR A 32 8.43 -8.43 6.36
CA THR A 32 8.18 -9.21 7.58
C THR A 32 9.45 -9.87 8.12
N CYS A 33 10.31 -10.42 7.27
CA CYS A 33 11.61 -10.96 7.70
C CYS A 33 12.48 -9.89 8.40
N LYS A 34 12.50 -8.66 7.87
CA LYS A 34 13.25 -7.56 8.50
C LYS A 34 12.62 -7.10 9.82
N VAL A 35 11.30 -6.91 9.84
CA VAL A 35 10.56 -6.46 11.03
C VAL A 35 10.64 -7.50 12.15
N ARG A 36 10.47 -8.79 11.85
CA ARG A 36 10.56 -9.88 12.82
C ARG A 36 11.96 -9.98 13.44
N GLY A 37 13.00 -9.76 12.64
CA GLY A 37 14.37 -9.69 13.10
C GLY A 37 14.67 -8.51 14.04
N TRP A 38 13.84 -7.46 14.01
CA TRP A 38 13.99 -6.27 14.86
C TRP A 38 13.15 -6.33 16.14
N PHE A 39 11.97 -6.95 16.13
CA PHE A 39 10.98 -6.80 17.21
C PHE A 39 10.52 -8.09 17.92
N LEU A 40 10.71 -9.29 17.34
CA LEU A 40 9.92 -10.47 17.76
C LEU A 40 10.73 -11.70 18.21
N THR A 41 11.97 -11.53 18.65
CA THR A 41 12.78 -12.64 19.19
C THR A 41 12.45 -13.04 20.63
N SER A 42 11.54 -12.35 21.33
CA SER A 42 11.42 -12.47 22.80
C SER A 42 10.01 -12.80 23.35
N ILE A 43 9.00 -13.10 22.52
CA ILE A 43 7.63 -13.40 23.01
C ILE A 43 7.36 -14.91 22.97
N ASN A 44 6.78 -15.45 24.05
CA ASN A 44 6.37 -16.86 24.17
C ASN A 44 5.26 -17.19 23.15
N GLU A 45 5.37 -18.33 22.45
CA GLU A 45 4.40 -18.76 21.42
C GLU A 45 2.97 -18.94 21.98
N GLN A 46 2.82 -19.44 23.21
CA GLN A 46 1.48 -19.55 23.84
C GLN A 46 0.82 -18.19 24.10
N LEU A 47 1.61 -17.17 24.45
CA LEU A 47 1.11 -15.81 24.65
C LEU A 47 0.71 -15.19 23.30
N LYS A 48 1.46 -15.51 22.24
CA LYS A 48 1.19 -15.03 20.88
C LYS A 48 -0.14 -15.56 20.35
N ASP A 49 -0.44 -16.85 20.51
CA ASP A 49 -1.70 -17.44 20.06
C ASP A 49 -2.92 -16.84 20.81
N ARG A 50 -2.81 -16.65 22.14
CA ARG A 50 -3.87 -16.01 22.94
C ARG A 50 -4.09 -14.54 22.56
N LEU A 51 -3.01 -13.82 22.29
CA LEU A 51 -3.06 -12.43 21.86
C LEU A 51 -3.73 -12.34 20.50
N GLU A 52 -3.37 -13.19 19.55
CA GLU A 52 -3.93 -13.19 18.19
C GLU A 52 -5.45 -13.37 18.21
N GLU A 53 -5.97 -14.35 18.94
CA GLU A 53 -7.42 -14.58 19.04
C GLU A 53 -8.15 -13.38 19.65
N SER A 54 -7.58 -12.79 20.71
CA SER A 54 -8.16 -11.65 21.40
C SER A 54 -8.15 -10.38 20.53
N PHE A 55 -7.05 -10.15 19.79
CA PHE A 55 -6.94 -9.05 18.84
C PHE A 55 -7.93 -9.19 17.69
N ILE A 56 -8.10 -10.39 17.12
CA ILE A 56 -9.08 -10.61 16.04
C ILE A 56 -10.48 -10.21 16.52
N LYS A 57 -10.91 -10.68 17.70
CA LYS A 57 -12.23 -10.34 18.27
C LYS A 57 -12.39 -8.85 18.57
N CYS A 58 -11.36 -8.23 19.12
CA CYS A 58 -11.35 -6.78 19.39
C CYS A 58 -11.45 -5.97 18.08
N ILE A 59 -10.68 -6.33 17.05
CA ILE A 59 -10.71 -5.66 15.74
C ILE A 59 -12.06 -5.87 15.05
N VAL A 60 -12.68 -7.04 15.21
CA VAL A 60 -14.07 -7.28 14.77
C VAL A 60 -15.03 -6.28 15.42
N ALA A 61 -15.03 -6.20 16.76
CA ALA A 61 -15.93 -5.32 17.49
C ALA A 61 -15.69 -3.84 17.15
N MET A 62 -14.42 -3.44 17.05
CA MET A 62 -14.03 -2.09 16.64
C MET A 62 -14.52 -1.78 15.21
N GLY A 63 -14.39 -2.72 14.27
CA GLY A 63 -14.87 -2.55 12.91
C GLY A 63 -16.39 -2.34 12.82
N ASP A 64 -17.16 -3.11 13.60
CA ASP A 64 -18.62 -3.01 13.65
C ASP A 64 -19.08 -1.71 14.34
N LEU A 65 -18.43 -1.31 15.44
CA LEU A 65 -18.69 -0.05 16.11
C LEU A 65 -18.40 1.16 15.21
N GLN A 66 -17.30 1.12 14.46
CA GLN A 66 -16.95 2.21 13.55
C GLN A 66 -17.97 2.35 12.43
N LEU A 67 -18.47 1.24 11.89
CA LEU A 67 -19.51 1.25 10.88
C LEU A 67 -20.81 1.90 11.39
N ILE A 68 -21.31 1.47 12.56
CA ILE A 68 -22.51 2.04 13.19
C ILE A 68 -22.32 3.52 13.52
N THR A 69 -21.13 3.87 14.04
CA THR A 69 -20.78 5.26 14.38
C THR A 69 -20.77 6.14 13.13
N GLY A 70 -20.18 5.67 12.03
CA GLY A 70 -20.17 6.39 10.75
C GLY A 70 -21.57 6.65 10.21
N PHE A 71 -22.44 5.62 10.23
CA PHE A 71 -23.85 5.79 9.86
C PHE A 71 -24.57 6.80 10.75
N SER A 72 -24.40 6.67 12.06
CA SER A 72 -25.05 7.55 13.02
C SER A 72 -24.65 9.01 12.82
N ILE A 73 -23.36 9.27 12.58
CA ILE A 73 -22.83 10.61 12.35
C ILE A 73 -23.41 11.21 11.07
N ILE A 74 -23.30 10.52 9.93
CA ILE A 74 -23.70 11.10 8.65
C ILE A 74 -25.23 11.22 8.50
N VAL A 75 -26.00 10.26 9.03
CA VAL A 75 -27.47 10.32 9.02
C VAL A 75 -27.96 11.43 9.96
N SER A 76 -27.42 11.54 11.17
CA SER A 76 -27.80 12.62 12.09
C SER A 76 -27.45 13.99 11.52
N GLY A 77 -26.28 14.12 10.91
CA GLY A 77 -25.87 15.34 10.22
C GLY A 77 -26.82 15.71 9.08
N ALA A 78 -27.23 14.74 8.27
CA ALA A 78 -28.17 14.97 7.18
C ALA A 78 -29.56 15.43 7.69
N LEU A 79 -30.07 14.82 8.77
CA LEU A 79 -31.35 15.22 9.37
C LEU A 79 -31.30 16.63 10.00
N GLN A 80 -30.15 17.04 10.52
CA GLN A 80 -29.97 18.36 11.14
C GLN A 80 -29.72 19.49 10.12
N LEU A 81 -29.53 19.19 8.84
CA LEU A 81 -29.37 20.21 7.79
C LEU A 81 -30.56 21.20 7.76
N ASP A 82 -31.76 20.71 8.05
CA ASP A 82 -32.98 21.54 8.12
C ASP A 82 -33.06 22.39 9.39
N CYS A 83 -32.35 21.99 10.45
CA CYS A 83 -32.34 22.68 11.74
C CYS A 83 -31.28 23.80 11.82
N GLY A 84 -30.62 24.13 10.70
CA GLY A 84 -29.64 25.21 10.65
C GLY A 84 -28.19 24.77 10.91
N LEU A 85 -27.83 23.54 10.51
CA LEU A 85 -26.43 23.08 10.55
C LEU A 85 -25.51 23.99 9.72
N THR A 86 -24.39 24.42 10.31
CA THR A 86 -23.40 25.29 9.67
C THR A 86 -22.46 24.51 8.74
N VAL A 87 -21.81 25.22 7.81
CA VAL A 87 -20.78 24.66 6.92
C VAL A 87 -19.63 24.02 7.72
N TYR A 88 -19.20 24.67 8.80
CA TYR A 88 -18.19 24.14 9.70
C TYR A 88 -18.61 22.78 10.29
N GLU A 89 -19.81 22.69 10.88
CA GLU A 89 -20.30 21.46 11.50
C GLU A 89 -20.43 20.32 10.48
N TRP A 90 -20.91 20.64 9.26
CA TRP A 90 -20.99 19.66 8.18
C TRP A 90 -19.62 19.11 7.78
N GLN A 91 -18.59 19.96 7.64
CA GLN A 91 -17.22 19.51 7.36
C GLN A 91 -16.71 18.55 8.43
N ILE A 92 -16.91 18.87 9.71
CA ILE A 92 -16.51 17.99 10.82
C ILE A 92 -17.23 16.63 10.73
N ILE A 93 -18.55 16.63 10.51
CA ILE A 93 -19.36 15.40 10.35
C ILE A 93 -18.81 14.52 9.21
N VAL A 94 -18.51 15.13 8.06
CA VAL A 94 -17.99 14.41 6.89
C VAL A 94 -16.61 13.83 7.17
N TYR A 95 -15.70 14.59 7.79
CA TYR A 95 -14.35 14.09 8.12
C TYR A 95 -14.36 13.04 9.24
N LEU A 96 -15.26 13.12 10.22
CA LEU A 96 -15.43 12.05 11.20
C LEU A 96 -15.95 10.76 10.54
N THR A 97 -16.90 10.88 9.61
CA THR A 97 -17.39 9.76 8.81
C THR A 97 -16.28 9.16 7.94
N TRP A 98 -15.39 10.00 7.39
CA TRP A 98 -14.18 9.58 6.68
C TRP A 98 -13.27 8.70 7.52
N PHE A 99 -12.98 9.09 8.77
CA PHE A 99 -12.15 8.28 9.66
C PHE A 99 -12.80 6.97 10.06
N SER A 100 -14.12 6.98 10.29
CA SER A 100 -14.89 5.75 10.51
C SER A 100 -14.77 4.79 9.31
N CYS A 101 -14.94 5.30 8.08
CA CYS A 101 -14.76 4.53 6.85
C CYS A 101 -13.35 3.96 6.71
N LEU A 102 -12.31 4.78 6.91
CA LEU A 102 -10.92 4.32 6.81
C LEU A 102 -10.58 3.26 7.86
N THR A 103 -11.09 3.42 9.08
CA THR A 103 -10.89 2.45 10.15
C THR A 103 -11.59 1.14 9.84
N HIS A 104 -12.81 1.17 9.30
CA HIS A 104 -13.47 -0.05 8.87
C HIS A 104 -12.71 -0.73 7.71
N LEU A 105 -12.18 0.04 6.74
CA LEU A 105 -11.34 -0.50 5.66
C LEU A 105 -10.04 -1.13 6.19
N SER A 106 -9.45 -0.60 7.26
CA SER A 106 -8.28 -1.20 7.91
C SER A 106 -8.64 -2.48 8.67
N CYS A 107 -9.77 -2.51 9.38
CA CYS A 107 -10.29 -3.71 10.01
C CYS A 107 -10.49 -4.83 8.98
N LEU A 108 -11.13 -4.55 7.83
CA LEU A 108 -11.36 -5.53 6.76
C LEU A 108 -10.06 -6.10 6.16
N MET A 109 -8.98 -5.30 6.11
CA MET A 109 -7.67 -5.79 5.70
C MET A 109 -7.15 -6.85 6.67
N VAL A 110 -7.11 -6.53 7.97
CA VAL A 110 -6.54 -7.41 8.99
C VAL A 110 -7.39 -8.67 9.15
N LEU A 111 -8.72 -8.51 9.12
CA LEU A 111 -9.70 -9.58 9.28
C LEU A 111 -9.89 -10.44 8.03
N ARG A 112 -9.12 -10.22 6.96
CA ARG A 112 -9.32 -10.90 5.68
C ARG A 112 -9.34 -12.43 5.81
N SER A 113 -8.38 -13.00 6.53
CA SER A 113 -8.28 -14.46 6.73
C SER A 113 -9.50 -14.98 7.52
N TYR A 114 -9.82 -14.31 8.63
CA TYR A 114 -10.98 -14.64 9.47
C TYR A 114 -12.33 -14.54 8.72
N LEU A 115 -12.50 -13.50 7.91
CA LEU A 115 -13.70 -13.26 7.10
C LEU A 115 -13.83 -14.21 5.90
N TYR A 116 -12.75 -14.84 5.48
CA TYR A 116 -12.82 -15.86 4.44
C TYR A 116 -13.67 -17.05 4.90
N VAL A 117 -13.47 -17.48 6.15
CA VAL A 117 -14.24 -18.55 6.78
C VAL A 117 -15.69 -18.11 7.04
N HIS A 118 -15.89 -16.85 7.46
CA HIS A 118 -17.21 -16.29 7.81
C HIS A 118 -17.83 -15.49 6.65
N THR A 119 -18.28 -16.19 5.61
CA THR A 119 -18.79 -15.58 4.36
C THR A 119 -20.02 -14.69 4.53
N PHE A 120 -20.94 -15.03 5.45
CA PHE A 120 -22.13 -14.24 5.72
C PHE A 120 -21.79 -12.89 6.36
N GLY A 121 -21.04 -12.91 7.47
CA GLY A 121 -20.60 -11.70 8.16
C GLY A 121 -19.74 -10.78 7.27
N ARG A 122 -18.91 -11.37 6.41
CA ARG A 122 -18.16 -10.65 5.39
C ARG A 122 -19.05 -9.86 4.42
N THR A 123 -20.10 -10.51 3.92
CA THR A 123 -20.98 -9.91 2.90
C THR A 123 -21.77 -8.76 3.49
N TRP A 124 -22.34 -8.94 4.69
CA TRP A 124 -23.05 -7.86 5.39
C TRP A 124 -22.14 -6.64 5.66
N ARG A 125 -20.94 -6.86 6.21
CA ARG A 125 -19.96 -5.78 6.48
C ARG A 125 -19.55 -5.04 5.21
N LEU A 126 -19.32 -5.77 4.12
CA LEU A 126 -18.98 -5.16 2.82
C LEU A 126 -20.13 -4.33 2.24
N VAL A 127 -21.36 -4.85 2.29
CA VAL A 127 -22.54 -4.11 1.81
C VAL A 127 -22.75 -2.86 2.64
N ALA A 128 -22.71 -2.97 3.97
CA ALA A 128 -22.87 -1.83 4.85
C ALA A 128 -21.75 -0.79 4.67
N MET A 129 -20.49 -1.23 4.53
CA MET A 129 -19.38 -0.33 4.19
C MET A 129 -19.59 0.33 2.82
N GLY A 130 -20.10 -0.39 1.82
CA GLY A 130 -20.42 0.17 0.51
C GLY A 130 -21.47 1.27 0.58
N ILE A 131 -22.54 1.05 1.35
CA ILE A 131 -23.58 2.07 1.60
C ILE A 131 -22.95 3.27 2.33
N LEU A 132 -22.17 3.04 3.39
CA LEU A 132 -21.52 4.12 4.13
C LEU A 132 -20.54 4.90 3.26
N ALA A 133 -19.78 4.24 2.38
CA ALA A 133 -18.89 4.88 1.42
C ALA A 133 -19.66 5.76 0.41
N ILE A 134 -20.82 5.32 -0.08
CA ILE A 134 -21.69 6.13 -0.94
C ILE A 134 -22.20 7.35 -0.18
N LEU A 135 -22.69 7.18 1.05
CA LEU A 135 -23.12 8.30 1.89
C LEU A 135 -21.97 9.29 2.14
N LEU A 136 -20.77 8.79 2.42
CA LEU A 136 -19.58 9.62 2.60
C LEU A 136 -19.23 10.37 1.31
N ILE A 137 -19.29 9.73 0.14
CA ILE A 137 -19.04 10.40 -1.15
C ILE A 137 -20.05 11.54 -1.35
N VAL A 138 -21.35 11.28 -1.11
CA VAL A 138 -22.39 12.32 -1.15
C VAL A 138 -22.09 13.44 -0.15
N GLY A 139 -21.65 13.09 1.06
CA GLY A 139 -21.24 14.03 2.11
C GLY A 139 -20.04 14.89 1.74
N LEU A 140 -19.10 14.33 0.97
CA LEU A 140 -17.94 15.04 0.45
C LEU A 140 -18.30 16.03 -0.66
N LEU A 141 -19.38 15.82 -1.43
CA LEU A 141 -19.71 16.68 -2.58
C LEU A 141 -19.82 18.18 -2.24
N PRO A 142 -20.54 18.59 -1.19
CA PRO A 142 -20.61 19.99 -0.78
C PRO A 142 -19.27 20.60 -0.39
N THR A 143 -18.29 19.79 0.03
CA THR A 143 -16.96 20.27 0.44
C THR A 143 -16.17 20.92 -0.70
N ALA A 144 -16.57 20.68 -1.96
CA ALA A 144 -16.05 21.39 -3.12
C ALA A 144 -16.16 22.92 -2.97
N ASN A 145 -17.23 23.38 -2.33
CA ASN A 145 -17.56 24.80 -2.25
C ASN A 145 -16.84 25.52 -1.08
N TYR A 146 -16.23 24.80 -0.13
CA TYR A 146 -15.86 25.34 1.18
C TYR A 146 -14.39 25.75 1.34
N ALA A 147 -13.65 25.92 0.25
CA ALA A 147 -12.19 26.11 0.29
C ALA A 147 -11.72 27.48 -0.19
N ALA A 148 -12.59 28.48 -0.17
CA ALA A 148 -12.24 29.81 -0.62
C ALA A 148 -11.59 30.63 0.53
N PRO A 149 -10.65 31.54 0.22
CA PRO A 149 -10.06 32.45 1.22
C PRO A 149 -11.15 33.32 1.86
N TYR A 150 -10.87 33.82 3.07
CA TYR A 150 -11.73 34.56 4.02
C TYR A 150 -12.72 35.60 3.46
N THR A 151 -12.61 36.00 2.20
CA THR A 151 -13.44 37.00 1.53
C THR A 151 -14.55 36.43 0.63
N ALA A 152 -14.57 35.11 0.40
CA ALA A 152 -15.54 34.46 -0.47
C ALA A 152 -16.51 33.56 0.31
N ARG A 153 -17.79 33.58 -0.07
CA ARG A 153 -18.82 32.69 0.49
C ARG A 153 -18.71 31.28 -0.09
N PRO A 154 -19.09 30.24 0.67
CA PRO A 154 -19.62 30.29 2.04
C PRO A 154 -18.55 30.45 3.12
N GLY A 155 -18.88 31.24 4.14
CA GLY A 155 -18.14 31.30 5.39
C GLY A 155 -18.45 30.10 6.31
N PRO A 156 -17.63 29.83 7.34
CA PRO A 156 -17.81 28.71 8.26
C PRO A 156 -19.14 28.74 9.03
N SER A 157 -19.68 29.94 9.29
CA SER A 157 -20.95 30.17 9.99
C SER A 157 -22.19 30.12 9.09
N ASP A 158 -22.02 30.04 7.77
CA ASP A 158 -23.15 29.99 6.86
C ASP A 158 -23.85 28.63 6.96
N TYR A 159 -25.16 28.61 6.69
CA TYR A 159 -25.95 27.38 6.73
C TYR A 159 -25.54 26.45 5.57
N ALA A 160 -25.14 25.21 5.90
CA ALA A 160 -24.62 24.24 4.93
C ALA A 160 -25.64 23.90 3.83
N LYS A 161 -26.93 23.88 4.18
CA LYS A 161 -28.04 23.59 3.26
C LYS A 161 -28.05 24.48 2.01
N CYS A 162 -27.62 25.73 2.13
CA CYS A 162 -27.56 26.68 1.01
C CYS A 162 -26.45 26.37 -0.01
N TYR A 163 -25.51 25.49 0.34
CA TYR A 163 -24.29 25.23 -0.43
C TYR A 163 -24.06 23.73 -0.70
N LEU A 164 -25.12 22.92 -0.69
CA LEU A 164 -25.06 21.49 -1.00
C LEU A 164 -24.81 21.21 -2.49
N ALA A 165 -25.29 22.10 -3.37
CA ALA A 165 -25.09 21.96 -4.81
C ALA A 165 -23.66 22.36 -5.20
N ILE A 166 -22.98 21.51 -5.97
CA ILE A 166 -21.63 21.76 -6.46
C ILE A 166 -21.65 22.99 -7.39
N GLN A 167 -20.87 24.01 -7.06
CA GLN A 167 -20.64 25.13 -7.98
C GLN A 167 -19.43 24.79 -8.84
N PRO A 168 -19.52 24.87 -10.19
CA PRO A 168 -18.45 24.47 -11.11
C PRO A 168 -17.28 25.48 -11.17
N THR A 169 -17.05 26.23 -10.10
CA THR A 169 -15.90 27.13 -9.99
C THR A 169 -14.66 26.30 -9.63
N SER A 170 -13.61 26.40 -10.44
CA SER A 170 -12.36 25.66 -10.21
C SER A 170 -11.63 26.26 -8.99
N ASN A 171 -11.95 25.72 -7.82
CA ASN A 171 -11.36 26.12 -6.54
C ASN A 171 -10.61 24.94 -5.90
N ILE A 172 -9.74 25.24 -4.92
CA ILE A 172 -8.94 24.25 -4.17
C ILE A 172 -9.83 23.13 -3.58
N GLY A 173 -11.05 23.49 -3.16
CA GLY A 173 -12.02 22.60 -2.52
C GLY A 173 -12.55 21.52 -3.44
N LEU A 174 -12.90 21.87 -4.68
CA LEU A 174 -13.39 20.92 -5.68
C LEU A 174 -12.37 19.81 -5.91
N TRP A 175 -11.09 20.16 -5.98
CA TRP A 175 -10.03 19.18 -6.19
C TRP A 175 -9.71 18.35 -4.96
N SER A 176 -9.73 18.97 -3.78
CA SER A 176 -9.65 18.26 -2.51
C SER A 176 -10.76 17.21 -2.37
N MET A 177 -11.99 17.58 -2.74
CA MET A 177 -13.13 16.68 -2.76
C MET A 177 -12.87 15.53 -3.74
N ILE A 178 -12.51 15.81 -5.00
CA ILE A 178 -12.26 14.77 -6.01
C ILE A 178 -11.19 13.79 -5.52
N PHE A 179 -10.07 14.30 -4.97
CA PHE A 179 -9.01 13.46 -4.45
C PHE A 179 -9.48 12.58 -3.28
N SER A 180 -10.26 13.15 -2.36
CA SER A 180 -10.84 12.41 -1.24
C SER A 180 -11.79 11.30 -1.74
N VAL A 181 -12.68 11.62 -2.68
CA VAL A 181 -13.59 10.66 -3.31
C VAL A 181 -12.82 9.54 -4.01
N LEU A 182 -11.76 9.87 -4.78
CA LEU A 182 -10.92 8.88 -5.44
C LEU A 182 -10.21 7.97 -4.43
N ILE A 183 -9.68 8.51 -3.34
CA ILE A 183 -9.02 7.72 -2.29
C ILE A 183 -9.98 6.68 -1.71
N ILE A 184 -11.19 7.09 -1.35
CA ILE A 184 -12.19 6.18 -0.76
C ILE A 184 -12.71 5.19 -1.79
N ALA A 185 -13.01 5.64 -3.02
CA ALA A 185 -13.50 4.76 -4.07
C ALA A 185 -12.46 3.69 -4.45
N ILE A 186 -11.21 4.10 -4.70
CA ILE A 186 -10.11 3.16 -5.02
C ILE A 186 -9.85 2.23 -3.83
N GLY A 187 -9.83 2.77 -2.61
CA GLY A 187 -9.66 2.00 -1.38
C GLY A 187 -10.73 0.92 -1.24
N PHE A 188 -12.01 1.29 -1.38
CA PHE A 188 -13.14 0.37 -1.29
C PHE A 188 -13.12 -0.68 -2.41
N ILE A 189 -12.96 -0.27 -3.67
CA ILE A 189 -12.92 -1.17 -4.83
C ILE A 189 -11.77 -2.17 -4.69
N SER A 190 -10.59 -1.72 -4.24
CA SER A 190 -9.45 -2.60 -3.97
C SER A 190 -9.80 -3.69 -2.94
N ARG A 191 -10.51 -3.34 -1.86
CA ARG A 191 -10.97 -4.33 -0.86
C ARG A 191 -11.97 -5.31 -1.45
N VAL A 192 -12.97 -4.83 -2.18
CA VAL A 192 -13.99 -5.69 -2.81
C VAL A 192 -13.33 -6.68 -3.76
N MET A 193 -12.45 -6.20 -4.65
CA MET A 193 -11.73 -7.06 -5.60
C MET A 193 -10.90 -8.13 -4.90
N LYS A 194 -10.18 -7.76 -3.83
CA LYS A 194 -9.28 -8.68 -3.15
C LYS A 194 -9.99 -9.64 -2.20
N LEU A 195 -11.14 -9.25 -1.64
CA LEU A 195 -11.87 -10.05 -0.65
C LEU A 195 -12.79 -11.09 -1.32
N HIS A 196 -13.24 -10.85 -2.55
CA HIS A 196 -14.00 -11.83 -3.33
C HIS A 196 -13.10 -12.76 -4.15
N LYS A 197 -13.20 -14.08 -3.93
CA LYS A 197 -12.47 -15.11 -4.67
C LYS A 197 -12.68 -15.01 -6.18
N MET A 198 -13.91 -14.75 -6.63
CA MET A 198 -14.24 -14.64 -8.05
C MET A 198 -13.51 -13.46 -8.72
N LEU A 199 -13.47 -12.29 -8.08
CA LEU A 199 -12.78 -11.12 -8.61
C LEU A 199 -11.25 -11.28 -8.53
N SER A 200 -10.71 -11.68 -7.38
CA SER A 200 -9.26 -11.80 -7.14
C SER A 200 -8.62 -12.95 -7.92
N VAL A 201 -9.20 -14.16 -7.84
CA VAL A 201 -8.57 -15.38 -8.37
C VAL A 201 -9.01 -15.63 -9.80
N THR A 202 -10.30 -15.56 -10.08
CA THR A 202 -10.83 -15.92 -11.40
C THR A 202 -10.55 -14.84 -12.43
N ILE A 203 -10.92 -13.58 -12.17
CA ILE A 203 -10.76 -12.52 -13.18
C ILE A 203 -9.32 -11.98 -13.18
N TRP A 204 -8.87 -11.43 -12.05
CA TRP A 204 -7.56 -10.81 -11.98
C TRP A 204 -6.41 -11.81 -12.11
N GLY A 205 -6.57 -12.99 -11.50
CA GLY A 205 -5.61 -14.08 -11.62
C GLY A 205 -5.47 -14.62 -13.04
N SER A 206 -6.57 -14.83 -13.75
CA SER A 206 -6.54 -15.30 -15.15
C SER A 206 -5.93 -14.26 -16.07
N LEU A 207 -6.30 -12.98 -15.94
CA LEU A 207 -5.72 -11.90 -16.74
C LEU A 207 -4.20 -11.80 -16.51
N ARG A 208 -3.76 -11.84 -15.25
CA ARG A 208 -2.35 -11.77 -14.89
C ARG A 208 -1.56 -12.97 -15.38
N THR A 209 -2.11 -14.18 -15.27
CA THR A 209 -1.44 -15.40 -15.74
C THR A 209 -1.33 -15.42 -17.25
N TRP A 210 -2.41 -15.09 -17.96
CA TRP A 210 -2.39 -14.93 -19.41
C TRP A 210 -1.33 -13.91 -19.86
N ALA A 211 -1.33 -12.71 -19.28
CA ALA A 211 -0.36 -11.67 -19.61
C ALA A 211 1.09 -12.12 -19.33
N SER A 212 1.32 -12.81 -18.21
CA SER A 212 2.65 -13.34 -17.88
C SER A 212 3.10 -14.46 -18.82
N VAL A 213 2.18 -15.30 -19.30
CA VAL A 213 2.50 -16.37 -20.27
C VAL A 213 2.87 -15.75 -21.61
N GLN A 214 2.11 -14.76 -22.08
CA GLN A 214 2.41 -14.05 -23.33
C GLN A 214 3.75 -13.32 -23.25
N ALA A 215 3.99 -12.56 -22.19
CA ALA A 215 5.26 -11.86 -21.97
C ALA A 215 6.46 -12.82 -21.89
N ARG A 216 6.32 -13.97 -21.22
CA ARG A 216 7.35 -15.02 -21.22
C ARG A 216 7.55 -15.64 -22.61
N GLY A 217 6.48 -15.85 -23.37
CA GLY A 217 6.55 -16.36 -24.75
C GLY A 217 7.41 -15.45 -25.63
N VAL A 218 7.14 -14.15 -25.63
CA VAL A 218 7.94 -13.14 -26.34
C VAL A 218 9.38 -13.17 -25.85
N LEU A 219 9.59 -13.19 -24.54
CA LEU A 219 10.93 -13.17 -23.96
C LEU A 219 11.76 -14.42 -24.33
N ARG A 220 11.15 -15.60 -24.41
CA ARG A 220 11.81 -16.83 -24.86
C ARG A 220 12.21 -16.76 -26.33
N VAL A 221 11.36 -16.18 -27.19
CA VAL A 221 11.69 -15.99 -28.61
C VAL A 221 12.89 -15.06 -28.74
N VAL A 222 12.90 -13.94 -28.01
CA VAL A 222 14.02 -12.99 -28.00
C VAL A 222 15.28 -13.63 -27.41
N TYR A 223 15.16 -14.38 -26.31
CA TYR A 223 16.28 -15.11 -25.70
C TYR A 223 16.92 -16.08 -26.68
N LYS A 224 16.12 -16.92 -27.34
CA LYS A 224 16.60 -17.85 -28.37
C LYS A 224 17.28 -17.09 -29.49
N LEU A 225 16.64 -16.06 -30.05
CA LEU A 225 17.21 -15.26 -31.14
C LEU A 225 18.57 -14.67 -30.77
N CYS A 226 18.71 -14.12 -29.56
CA CYS A 226 19.97 -13.55 -29.07
C CYS A 226 21.03 -14.61 -28.72
N THR A 227 20.66 -15.88 -28.49
CA THR A 227 21.58 -16.96 -28.10
C THR A 227 21.94 -17.91 -29.26
N THR A 228 21.21 -17.91 -30.38
CA THR A 228 21.44 -18.80 -31.55
C THR A 228 22.86 -18.76 -32.13
N GLY A 229 23.64 -17.70 -31.85
CA GLY A 229 25.06 -17.60 -32.23
C GLY A 229 26.05 -18.19 -31.22
N GLY A 230 25.60 -18.98 -30.23
CA GLY A 230 26.44 -19.60 -29.20
C GLY A 230 27.04 -18.62 -28.17
N ARG A 231 26.59 -17.36 -28.16
CA ARG A 231 27.20 -16.29 -27.35
C ARG A 231 26.16 -15.60 -26.46
N ALA A 232 25.94 -16.15 -25.27
CA ALA A 232 25.14 -15.53 -24.18
C ALA A 232 25.71 -14.19 -23.63
N ARG A 233 26.66 -13.57 -24.35
CA ARG A 233 27.28 -12.26 -24.04
C ARG A 233 27.41 -11.37 -25.28
N GLY A 234 26.54 -11.56 -26.27
CA GLY A 234 26.47 -10.68 -27.44
C GLY A 234 25.95 -9.29 -27.08
N LEU A 235 26.34 -8.26 -27.83
CA LEU A 235 25.83 -6.90 -27.67
C LEU A 235 24.29 -6.85 -27.71
N SER A 236 23.67 -7.64 -28.61
CA SER A 236 22.22 -7.76 -28.73
C SER A 236 21.56 -8.32 -27.46
N PHE A 237 22.22 -9.22 -26.74
CA PHE A 237 21.70 -9.73 -25.47
C PHE A 237 21.66 -8.61 -24.40
N SER A 238 22.71 -7.80 -24.33
CA SER A 238 22.78 -6.69 -23.35
C SER A 238 21.86 -5.51 -23.69
N LEU A 239 21.66 -5.22 -24.98
CA LEU A 239 20.88 -4.06 -25.44
C LEU A 239 19.41 -4.36 -25.76
N VAL A 240 19.03 -5.63 -26.00
CA VAL A 240 17.65 -6.00 -26.37
C VAL A 240 17.02 -6.88 -25.30
N TYR A 241 17.65 -8.01 -24.96
CA TYR A 241 17.08 -8.96 -24.01
C TYR A 241 16.99 -8.40 -22.59
N ARG A 242 18.07 -7.82 -22.06
CA ARG A 242 18.10 -7.28 -20.69
C ARG A 242 17.10 -6.14 -20.43
N PRO A 243 16.99 -5.11 -21.28
CA PRO A 243 15.92 -4.12 -21.19
C PRO A 243 14.52 -4.74 -21.15
N LEU A 244 14.23 -5.66 -22.07
CA LEU A 244 12.92 -6.31 -22.11
C LEU A 244 12.64 -7.13 -20.85
N PHE A 245 13.65 -7.85 -20.34
CA PHE A 245 13.55 -8.58 -19.09
C PHE A 245 13.36 -7.64 -17.89
N ALA A 246 14.04 -6.49 -17.86
CA ALA A 246 13.86 -5.48 -16.83
C ALA A 246 12.44 -4.88 -16.83
N VAL A 247 11.84 -4.63 -18.00
CA VAL A 247 10.42 -4.21 -18.10
C VAL A 247 9.49 -5.29 -17.53
N LEU A 248 9.75 -6.55 -17.85
CA LEU A 248 8.96 -7.68 -17.34
C LEU A 248 9.09 -7.81 -15.81
N LEU A 249 10.28 -7.61 -15.25
CA LEU A 249 10.49 -7.61 -13.80
C LEU A 249 9.83 -6.39 -13.15
N ALA A 250 10.03 -5.18 -13.66
CA ALA A 250 9.41 -3.96 -13.14
C ALA A 250 7.88 -4.04 -13.14
N SER A 251 7.27 -4.52 -14.23
CA SER A 251 5.82 -4.74 -14.28
C SER A 251 5.35 -5.80 -13.29
N ARG A 252 6.09 -6.91 -13.12
CA ARG A 252 5.80 -7.89 -12.06
C ARG A 252 5.88 -7.26 -10.67
N PHE A 253 6.87 -6.40 -10.41
CA PHE A 253 6.98 -5.69 -9.15
C PHE A 253 5.76 -4.82 -8.87
N VAL A 254 5.28 -4.05 -9.86
CA VAL A 254 4.06 -3.23 -9.71
C VAL A 254 2.83 -4.11 -9.43
N LEU A 255 2.70 -5.24 -10.11
CA LEU A 255 1.61 -6.19 -9.86
C LEU A 255 1.71 -6.87 -8.49
N ASP A 256 2.92 -7.18 -8.02
CA ASP A 256 3.16 -7.72 -6.69
C ASP A 256 2.88 -6.66 -5.62
N ALA A 257 3.28 -5.41 -5.85
CA ALA A 257 2.98 -4.27 -4.98
C ALA A 257 1.47 -4.02 -4.89
N TRP A 258 0.74 -4.10 -6.00
CA TRP A 258 -0.72 -4.02 -5.99
C TRP A 258 -1.35 -5.08 -5.09
N SER A 259 -0.81 -6.32 -5.07
CA SER A 259 -1.32 -7.40 -4.21
C SER A 259 -0.72 -7.45 -2.79
N SER A 260 0.18 -6.54 -2.44
CA SER A 260 0.89 -6.56 -1.13
C SER A 260 0.01 -5.98 -0.03
N MET A 261 -0.04 -6.68 1.11
CA MET A 261 -0.72 -6.16 2.32
C MET A 261 0.01 -4.94 2.87
N PHE A 262 1.35 -4.91 2.80
CA PHE A 262 2.13 -3.77 3.24
C PHE A 262 1.82 -2.49 2.44
N VAL A 263 1.74 -2.59 1.12
CA VAL A 263 1.41 -1.44 0.25
C VAL A 263 0.00 -0.93 0.53
N GLU A 264 -0.95 -1.82 0.76
CA GLU A 264 -2.29 -1.41 1.17
C GLU A 264 -2.30 -0.69 2.52
N ALA A 265 -1.44 -1.09 3.47
CA ALA A 265 -1.37 -0.47 4.78
C ALA A 265 -0.77 0.94 4.66
N LEU A 266 0.26 1.08 3.82
CA LEU A 266 0.83 2.37 3.45
C LEU A 266 -0.20 3.29 2.79
N TRP A 267 -1.02 2.76 1.88
CA TRP A 267 -2.13 3.52 1.26
C TRP A 267 -3.13 4.03 2.31
N LEU A 268 -3.56 3.17 3.24
CA LEU A 268 -4.47 3.57 4.31
C LEU A 268 -3.84 4.63 5.24
N PHE A 269 -2.55 4.52 5.51
CA PHE A 269 -1.82 5.52 6.29
C PHE A 269 -1.78 6.88 5.59
N ILE A 270 -1.53 6.92 4.28
CA ILE A 270 -1.57 8.14 3.48
C ILE A 270 -2.98 8.75 3.49
N ALA A 271 -4.02 7.92 3.30
CA ALA A 271 -5.41 8.35 3.37
C ALA A 271 -5.80 8.90 4.75
N PHE A 272 -5.26 8.30 5.82
CA PHE A 272 -5.45 8.77 7.19
C PHE A 272 -4.78 10.13 7.40
N LEU A 273 -3.52 10.30 7.02
CA LEU A 273 -2.81 11.58 7.09
C LEU A 273 -3.56 12.66 6.31
N TRP A 274 -4.02 12.35 5.09
CA TRP A 274 -4.84 13.24 4.29
C TRP A 274 -6.10 13.72 5.04
N GLY A 275 -6.85 12.79 5.65
CA GLY A 275 -8.01 13.11 6.47
C GLY A 275 -7.67 14.00 7.66
N VAL A 276 -6.54 13.74 8.34
CA VAL A 276 -6.10 14.52 9.51
C VAL A 276 -5.82 15.96 9.10
N ILE A 277 -5.10 16.17 8.01
CA ILE A 277 -4.80 17.51 7.49
C ILE A 277 -6.09 18.25 7.19
N ARG A 278 -7.03 17.60 6.50
CA ARG A 278 -8.31 18.23 6.14
C ARG A 278 -9.17 18.56 7.34
N LEU A 279 -9.19 17.70 8.35
CA LEU A 279 -9.84 17.97 9.62
C LEU A 279 -9.17 19.15 10.33
N MET A 280 -7.84 19.18 10.40
CA MET A 280 -7.09 20.27 11.04
C MET A 280 -7.33 21.61 10.34
N ILE A 281 -7.35 21.63 9.00
CA ILE A 281 -7.72 22.81 8.22
C ILE A 281 -9.14 23.24 8.57
N ALA A 282 -10.13 22.32 8.61
CA ALA A 282 -11.50 22.67 8.96
C ALA A 282 -11.63 23.20 10.41
N LEU A 283 -10.88 22.63 11.35
CA LEU A 283 -10.83 23.08 12.75
C LEU A 283 -10.15 24.45 12.92
N ASP A 284 -9.22 24.81 12.04
CA ASP A 284 -8.58 26.12 12.05
C ASP A 284 -9.56 27.23 11.61
N HIS A 285 -10.48 26.92 10.70
CA HIS A 285 -11.51 27.84 10.19
C HIS A 285 -12.69 28.06 11.17
N THR A 286 -12.49 27.95 12.48
CA THR A 286 -13.57 28.11 13.45
C THR A 286 -14.19 29.52 13.41
N PRO A 287 -15.53 29.64 13.40
CA PRO A 287 -16.23 30.93 13.25
C PRO A 287 -16.06 31.93 14.41
N ARG A 288 -15.30 31.59 15.48
CA ARG A 288 -15.16 32.43 16.69
C ARG A 288 -13.77 33.05 16.90
N GLY A 289 -12.86 33.02 15.93
CA GLY A 289 -11.53 33.63 16.09
C GLY A 289 -10.63 32.95 17.14
N TYR A 290 -11.02 31.74 17.56
CA TYR A 290 -10.25 30.88 18.44
C TYR A 290 -9.63 29.77 17.60
N GLY A 291 -8.62 30.11 16.81
CA GLY A 291 -7.81 29.11 16.14
C GLY A 291 -7.22 28.13 17.17
N LEU A 292 -7.05 26.87 16.77
CA LEU A 292 -6.46 25.83 17.62
C LEU A 292 -5.09 26.24 18.21
N TRP A 293 -4.42 27.19 17.55
CA TRP A 293 -3.11 27.74 17.90
C TRP A 293 -3.13 29.14 18.53
N THR A 294 -4.28 29.83 18.57
CA THR A 294 -4.37 31.14 19.21
C THR A 294 -4.83 30.97 20.66
N LYS A 295 -3.92 31.32 21.57
CA LYS A 295 -4.15 31.30 23.02
C LYS A 295 -5.39 32.11 23.40
N THR A 296 -6.10 31.58 24.39
CA THR A 296 -7.16 32.20 25.22
C THR A 296 -8.56 32.37 24.62
N ALA A 297 -9.32 31.27 24.63
CA ALA A 297 -10.76 31.32 24.90
C ALA A 297 -11.00 30.78 26.31
N SER A 298 -11.49 31.64 27.19
CA SER A 298 -12.06 31.32 28.50
C SER A 298 -13.36 30.51 28.37
N HIS A 299 -13.29 29.32 27.78
CA HIS A 299 -14.35 28.33 27.92
C HIS A 299 -14.00 27.45 29.10
N ASP A 300 -14.90 27.47 30.09
CA ASP A 300 -14.87 26.71 31.33
C ASP A 300 -14.46 25.24 31.06
N ARG A 301 -13.19 24.89 31.33
CA ARG A 301 -12.56 23.59 31.00
C ARG A 301 -13.05 22.44 31.91
N GLY A 302 -14.06 22.65 32.73
CA GLY A 302 -14.47 21.71 33.78
C GLY A 302 -15.53 20.67 33.38
N ASN A 303 -16.38 20.98 32.39
CA ASN A 303 -17.60 20.19 32.18
C ASN A 303 -17.47 19.29 30.94
N TRP A 304 -17.34 17.99 31.21
CA TRP A 304 -17.45 16.94 30.20
C TRP A 304 -18.82 16.99 29.54
N THR A 305 -18.87 17.21 28.23
CA THR A 305 -20.12 17.16 27.48
C THR A 305 -20.50 15.70 27.18
N PHE A 306 -21.79 15.42 27.03
CA PHE A 306 -22.30 14.08 26.69
C PHE A 306 -21.57 13.48 25.48
N GLY A 307 -21.31 14.28 24.44
CA GLY A 307 -20.57 13.83 23.24
C GLY A 307 -19.13 13.40 23.52
N GLN A 308 -18.42 14.08 24.43
CA GLN A 308 -17.05 13.70 24.83
C GLN A 308 -17.03 12.40 25.65
N VAL A 309 -18.00 12.22 26.56
CA VAL A 309 -18.13 11.00 27.37
C VAL A 309 -18.48 9.81 26.47
N VAL A 310 -19.47 9.96 25.59
CA VAL A 310 -19.86 8.90 24.64
C VAL A 310 -18.70 8.52 23.73
N SER A 311 -17.93 9.49 23.23
CA SER A 311 -16.76 9.21 22.39
C SER A 311 -15.68 8.42 23.13
N LEU A 312 -15.41 8.73 24.41
CA LEU A 312 -14.49 7.94 25.23
C LEU A 312 -15.01 6.54 25.53
N VAL A 313 -16.30 6.39 25.82
CA VAL A 313 -16.91 5.07 26.09
C VAL A 313 -16.85 4.18 24.85
N LEU A 314 -17.16 4.73 23.67
CA LEU A 314 -17.05 4.02 22.40
C LEU A 314 -15.60 3.60 22.08
N LEU A 315 -14.61 4.43 22.44
CA LEU A 315 -13.19 4.10 22.29
C LEU A 315 -12.71 3.06 23.33
N ALA A 316 -13.25 3.10 24.55
CA ALA A 316 -12.90 2.17 25.63
C ALA A 316 -13.55 0.79 25.43
N THR A 317 -14.68 0.69 24.73
CA THR A 317 -15.43 -0.57 24.56
C THR A 317 -14.58 -1.72 23.98
N PRO A 318 -13.81 -1.53 22.89
CA PRO A 318 -12.89 -2.56 22.40
C PRO A 318 -11.77 -2.90 23.40
N LEU A 319 -11.26 -1.92 24.15
CA LEU A 319 -10.21 -2.14 25.16
C LEU A 319 -10.71 -2.96 26.35
N VAL A 320 -11.94 -2.71 26.80
CA VAL A 320 -12.59 -3.49 27.86
C VAL A 320 -12.79 -4.94 27.41
N THR A 321 -13.17 -5.17 26.15
CA THR A 321 -13.25 -6.54 25.62
C THR A 321 -11.88 -7.23 25.61
N LEU A 322 -10.81 -6.51 25.25
CA LEU A 322 -9.45 -7.03 25.28
C LEU A 322 -9.02 -7.42 26.70
N LEU A 323 -9.30 -6.57 27.70
CA LEU A 323 -8.98 -6.81 29.11
C LEU A 323 -9.76 -8.01 29.69
N GLY A 324 -11.05 -8.14 29.36
CA GLY A 324 -11.87 -9.28 29.82
C GLY A 324 -11.40 -10.65 29.30
N TYR A 325 -10.62 -10.69 28.23
CA TYR A 325 -10.00 -11.94 27.74
C TYR A 325 -8.69 -12.30 28.45
N PHE A 326 -7.98 -11.31 29.00
CA PHE A 326 -6.81 -11.57 29.83
C PHE A 326 -7.18 -12.09 31.22
N ASP A 327 -8.33 -11.66 31.75
CA ASP A 327 -8.83 -12.02 33.08
C ASP A 327 -9.48 -13.42 33.14
N ARG A 328 -9.72 -14.07 31.99
CA ARG A 328 -10.12 -15.48 31.97
C ARG A 328 -8.93 -16.36 32.34
N ASP A 329 -8.96 -16.84 33.59
CA ASP A 329 -8.07 -17.86 34.14
C ASP A 329 -8.13 -19.17 33.30
N PRO A 330 -6.99 -19.85 33.09
CA PRO A 330 -6.89 -21.05 32.24
C PRO A 330 -7.66 -22.28 32.76
N SER A 331 -8.27 -22.20 33.94
CA SER A 331 -8.95 -23.31 34.62
C SER A 331 -10.45 -23.40 34.33
N THR A 332 -11.05 -22.47 33.58
CA THR A 332 -12.48 -22.51 33.20
C THR A 332 -12.71 -22.37 31.70
N CYS A 333 -12.19 -23.33 30.92
CA CYS A 333 -12.79 -23.63 29.61
C CYS A 333 -13.78 -24.79 29.78
N PRO A 334 -15.11 -24.57 29.74
CA PRO A 334 -16.02 -25.65 29.40
C PRO A 334 -15.72 -26.04 27.94
N GLN A 335 -15.50 -27.33 27.70
CA GLN A 335 -15.46 -27.89 26.35
C GLN A 335 -16.75 -27.51 25.61
N SER A 336 -16.73 -26.43 24.84
CA SER A 336 -17.76 -26.18 23.85
C SER A 336 -17.56 -27.19 22.73
N SER A 337 -18.36 -28.23 22.79
CA SER A 337 -18.60 -29.25 21.78
C SER A 337 -18.86 -28.62 20.40
N LEU A 338 -17.80 -28.41 19.63
CA LEU A 338 -17.85 -28.29 18.16
C LEU A 338 -16.52 -28.71 17.51
N ALA A 339 -15.70 -29.44 18.27
CA ALA A 339 -14.49 -30.11 17.81
C ALA A 339 -14.61 -31.61 18.11
N ARG A 340 -15.59 -32.28 17.48
CA ARG A 340 -15.69 -33.73 17.52
C ARG A 340 -16.43 -34.28 16.30
N GLU A 341 -15.83 -34.10 15.14
CA GLU A 341 -16.06 -34.96 13.97
C GLU A 341 -14.90 -34.73 12.99
N GLY A 342 -14.00 -35.71 12.86
CA GLY A 342 -12.96 -35.69 11.83
C GLY A 342 -11.55 -36.14 12.23
N SER A 343 -11.30 -36.58 13.47
CA SER A 343 -9.98 -37.08 13.88
C SER A 343 -10.08 -38.38 14.68
N GLU A 344 -10.39 -39.47 13.98
CA GLU A 344 -10.23 -40.85 14.48
C GLU A 344 -9.92 -41.79 13.29
N PHE A 345 -8.65 -41.82 12.88
CA PHE A 345 -7.92 -42.91 12.20
C PHE A 345 -6.54 -42.31 11.85
N LEU A 346 -5.41 -42.63 12.46
CA LEU A 346 -4.76 -43.93 12.58
C LEU A 346 -3.59 -43.82 13.60
N GLU A 347 -3.34 -44.92 14.30
CA GLU A 347 -2.32 -45.17 15.33
C GLU A 347 -0.83 -44.88 14.98
N PRO A 348 0.08 -44.90 15.99
CA PRO A 348 1.50 -44.62 15.81
C PRO A 348 2.28 -45.88 15.40
N MET A 349 2.85 -45.90 14.20
CA MET A 349 3.83 -46.92 13.79
C MET A 349 5.23 -46.35 13.56
N ARG A 350 6.09 -46.63 14.54
CA ARG A 350 7.42 -47.25 14.40
C ARG A 350 8.30 -46.82 13.21
N ARG A 351 9.34 -46.06 13.57
CA ARG A 351 10.67 -45.89 12.93
C ARG A 351 11.01 -46.98 11.89
N ALA A 352 11.09 -46.59 10.63
CA ALA A 352 11.84 -47.27 9.58
C ALA A 352 12.76 -46.25 8.89
N ASN A 353 14.01 -46.65 8.71
CA ASN A 353 15.05 -45.90 8.01
C ASN A 353 14.62 -45.60 6.58
N ASP A 354 14.78 -44.35 6.14
CA ASP A 354 14.86 -44.04 4.72
C ASP A 354 16.05 -43.11 4.44
N PRO A 355 16.69 -43.27 3.26
CA PRO A 355 18.07 -42.87 3.01
C PRO A 355 18.18 -41.39 2.72
N ASN A 356 19.41 -40.90 2.90
CA ASN A 356 19.86 -39.54 2.56
C ASN A 356 19.11 -38.94 1.36
N PRO A 357 18.63 -37.68 1.46
CA PRO A 357 18.12 -36.98 0.30
C PRO A 357 19.22 -36.97 -0.77
N PRO A 358 18.89 -37.23 -2.05
CA PRO A 358 19.89 -37.13 -3.11
C PRO A 358 20.48 -35.71 -3.07
N PRO A 359 21.79 -35.55 -3.30
CA PRO A 359 22.40 -34.24 -3.34
C PRO A 359 21.64 -33.43 -4.38
N SER A 360 20.99 -32.35 -3.93
CA SER A 360 20.41 -31.37 -4.83
C SER A 360 21.53 -30.89 -5.73
N ILE A 361 21.52 -31.35 -6.97
CA ILE A 361 22.33 -30.76 -8.03
C ILE A 361 21.83 -29.32 -8.11
N GLU A 362 22.54 -28.40 -7.45
CA GLU A 362 22.51 -26.96 -7.74
C GLU A 362 22.97 -26.82 -9.18
N THR A 363 22.06 -27.11 -10.10
CA THR A 363 22.17 -26.66 -11.47
C THR A 363 22.23 -25.14 -11.32
N ILE A 364 23.38 -24.56 -11.63
CA ILE A 364 23.62 -23.11 -11.57
C ILE A 364 22.54 -22.46 -12.43
N LEU A 365 21.42 -22.11 -11.81
CA LEU A 365 20.25 -21.60 -12.50
C LEU A 365 20.67 -20.24 -13.03
N ASP A 366 20.62 -20.08 -14.36
CA ASP A 366 20.98 -18.82 -15.00
C ASP A 366 20.17 -17.70 -14.34
N ALA A 367 20.85 -16.72 -13.74
CA ALA A 367 20.21 -15.65 -12.99
C ALA A 367 19.32 -14.78 -13.89
N GLU A 368 19.49 -14.91 -15.21
CA GLU A 368 18.76 -14.23 -16.27
C GLU A 368 17.78 -15.16 -17.03
N ASP A 369 17.45 -16.34 -16.47
CA ASP A 369 16.45 -17.27 -17.01
C ASP A 369 15.06 -16.59 -17.10
N PRO A 370 14.39 -16.59 -18.27
CA PRO A 370 13.04 -16.02 -18.44
C PRO A 370 11.98 -16.65 -17.52
N ASP A 371 12.19 -17.89 -17.08
CA ASP A 371 11.31 -18.58 -16.13
C ASP A 371 11.70 -18.32 -14.66
N GLY A 372 12.82 -17.63 -14.44
CA GLY A 372 13.29 -17.13 -13.14
C GLY A 372 12.27 -16.26 -12.40
N ASN A 373 12.25 -16.39 -11.09
CA ASN A 373 11.38 -15.63 -10.18
C ASN A 373 12.18 -14.61 -9.37
N TRP A 374 11.48 -13.62 -8.79
CA TRP A 374 12.06 -12.61 -7.87
C TRP A 374 12.85 -13.20 -6.69
N SER A 375 12.57 -14.46 -6.30
CA SER A 375 13.35 -15.19 -5.29
C SER A 375 14.84 -15.28 -5.64
N ASN A 376 15.16 -15.38 -6.93
CA ASN A 376 16.54 -15.47 -7.42
C ASN A 376 17.22 -14.09 -7.42
N GLN A 377 16.45 -13.02 -7.21
CA GLN A 377 16.82 -11.63 -7.36
C GLN A 377 16.48 -10.80 -6.10
N SER A 378 16.56 -11.42 -4.93
CA SER A 378 16.15 -10.82 -3.64
C SER A 378 16.86 -9.51 -3.32
N LYS A 379 18.16 -9.38 -3.64
CA LYS A 379 18.91 -8.13 -3.48
C LYS A 379 18.35 -7.00 -4.34
N THR A 380 18.12 -7.26 -5.63
CA THR A 380 17.54 -6.30 -6.57
C THR A 380 16.15 -5.87 -6.12
N LEU A 381 15.31 -6.82 -5.71
CA LEU A 381 13.98 -6.54 -5.15
C LEU A 381 14.09 -5.61 -3.93
N GLY A 382 15.07 -5.84 -3.04
CA GLY A 382 15.30 -5.01 -1.86
C GLY A 382 15.57 -3.55 -2.21
N MET A 383 16.39 -3.32 -3.22
CA MET A 383 16.73 -1.98 -3.70
C MET A 383 15.51 -1.30 -4.34
N VAL A 384 14.73 -2.03 -5.13
CA VAL A 384 13.51 -1.52 -5.76
C VAL A 384 12.47 -1.13 -4.69
N ILE A 385 12.28 -1.94 -3.64
CA ILE A 385 11.38 -1.60 -2.52
C ILE A 385 11.84 -0.33 -1.81
N ILE A 386 13.13 -0.21 -1.49
CA ILE A 386 13.68 0.98 -0.81
C ILE A 386 13.46 2.22 -1.67
N TYR A 387 13.78 2.15 -2.97
CA TYR A 387 13.55 3.26 -3.90
C TYR A 387 12.07 3.66 -3.95
N ALA A 388 11.17 2.69 -4.15
CA ALA A 388 9.74 2.94 -4.21
C ALA A 388 9.21 3.59 -2.93
N LEU A 389 9.67 3.14 -1.75
CA LEU A 389 9.30 3.73 -0.47
C LEU A 389 9.76 5.18 -0.33
N VAL A 390 11.04 5.46 -0.64
CA VAL A 390 11.58 6.83 -0.58
C VAL A 390 10.84 7.73 -1.57
N SER A 391 10.58 7.26 -2.79
CA SER A 391 9.82 8.01 -3.80
C SER A 391 8.39 8.30 -3.36
N VAL A 392 7.69 7.32 -2.76
CA VAL A 392 6.32 7.52 -2.23
C VAL A 392 6.32 8.53 -1.09
N ILE A 393 7.26 8.43 -0.14
CA ILE A 393 7.38 9.39 0.97
C ILE A 393 7.60 10.80 0.42
N ASN A 394 8.49 10.97 -0.55
CA ASN A 394 8.74 12.27 -1.15
C ASN A 394 7.48 12.82 -1.84
N ILE A 395 6.83 12.00 -2.69
CA ILE A 395 5.56 12.37 -3.35
C ILE A 395 4.50 12.80 -2.33
N VAL A 396 4.31 12.02 -1.27
CA VAL A 396 3.32 12.33 -0.23
C VAL A 396 3.68 13.62 0.49
N THR A 397 4.95 13.83 0.80
CA THR A 397 5.45 15.03 1.48
C THR A 397 5.26 16.27 0.60
N GLU A 398 5.50 16.16 -0.70
CA GLU A 398 5.29 17.26 -1.64
C GLU A 398 3.81 17.55 -1.87
N LEU A 399 2.97 16.52 -2.07
CA LEU A 399 1.51 16.67 -2.12
C LEU A 399 1.00 17.34 -0.85
N PHE A 400 1.56 16.96 0.31
CA PHE A 400 1.24 17.56 1.60
C PHE A 400 1.56 19.06 1.59
N PHE A 401 2.80 19.45 1.30
CA PHE A 401 3.19 20.87 1.34
C PHE A 401 2.47 21.72 0.30
N GLN A 402 2.31 21.21 -0.93
CA GLN A 402 1.62 21.96 -1.99
C GLN A 402 0.12 22.11 -1.75
N SER A 403 -0.49 21.19 -0.98
CA SER A 403 -1.91 21.27 -0.64
C SER A 403 -2.28 22.45 0.28
N PHE A 404 -1.30 23.09 0.92
CA PHE A 404 -1.52 24.31 1.71
C PHE A 404 -1.67 25.56 0.85
N ASP A 405 -0.88 25.68 -0.23
CA ASP A 405 -0.76 26.94 -0.97
C ASP A 405 -1.44 26.95 -2.35
N ARG A 406 -1.71 25.78 -2.95
CA ARG A 406 -2.24 25.70 -4.33
C ARG A 406 -3.40 24.74 -4.48
N SER A 407 -4.17 24.93 -5.56
CA SER A 407 -5.21 23.98 -5.93
C SER A 407 -4.59 22.64 -6.32
N LEU A 408 -5.19 21.55 -5.85
CA LEU A 408 -4.65 20.20 -6.08
C LEU A 408 -4.62 19.82 -7.57
N ILE A 409 -5.30 20.54 -8.46
CA ILE A 409 -5.11 20.40 -9.91
C ILE A 409 -4.04 21.30 -10.52
N GLU A 410 -3.77 22.50 -10.04
CA GLU A 410 -2.53 23.18 -10.45
C GLU A 410 -1.30 22.39 -10.03
N VAL A 411 -1.44 21.59 -8.97
CA VAL A 411 -0.53 20.53 -8.59
C VAL A 411 -0.64 19.39 -9.61
N LEU A 412 -1.68 18.55 -9.59
CA LEU A 412 -1.75 17.32 -10.40
C LEU A 412 -1.78 17.50 -11.93
N ALA A 413 -2.42 18.55 -12.43
CA ALA A 413 -2.48 18.88 -13.87
C ALA A 413 -1.23 19.61 -14.36
N ASN A 414 -0.36 20.06 -13.46
CA ASN A 414 0.99 20.42 -13.87
C ASN A 414 1.65 19.15 -14.40
N LEU A 415 2.10 19.21 -15.65
CA LEU A 415 2.83 18.15 -16.36
C LEU A 415 3.88 17.47 -15.47
N HIS A 416 4.43 18.24 -14.53
CA HIS A 416 5.29 17.80 -13.45
C HIS A 416 4.87 16.52 -12.72
N TRP A 417 3.59 16.34 -12.33
CA TRP A 417 3.18 15.15 -11.55
C TRP A 417 3.12 13.88 -12.38
N VAL A 418 2.58 13.98 -13.59
CA VAL A 418 2.63 12.88 -14.56
C VAL A 418 4.08 12.52 -14.84
N ILE A 419 4.95 13.53 -15.02
CA ILE A 419 6.38 13.28 -15.17
C ILE A 419 6.95 12.61 -13.92
N LYS A 420 6.61 13.01 -12.69
CA LYS A 420 7.09 12.37 -11.46
C LYS A 420 6.70 10.90 -11.36
N VAL A 421 5.45 10.55 -11.68
CA VAL A 421 5.02 9.14 -11.73
C VAL A 421 5.82 8.38 -12.78
N ILE A 422 6.01 8.96 -13.98
CA ILE A 422 6.86 8.37 -15.02
C ILE A 422 8.29 8.20 -14.49
N LEU A 423 8.88 9.20 -13.83
CA LEU A 423 10.23 9.17 -13.25
C LEU A 423 10.40 8.08 -12.20
N VAL A 424 9.37 7.80 -11.38
CA VAL A 424 9.39 6.68 -10.44
C VAL A 424 9.39 5.35 -11.18
N LEU A 425 8.54 5.20 -12.20
CA LEU A 425 8.46 3.97 -12.98
C LEU A 425 9.74 3.71 -13.78
N THR A 426 10.31 4.73 -14.42
CA THR A 426 11.60 4.66 -15.12
C THR A 426 12.75 4.45 -14.15
N GLY A 427 12.68 5.01 -12.93
CA GLY A 427 13.65 4.75 -11.87
C GLY A 427 13.63 3.30 -11.37
N ILE A 428 12.45 2.72 -11.16
CA ILE A 428 12.29 1.29 -10.85
C ILE A 428 12.90 0.44 -11.98
N TYR A 429 12.55 0.75 -13.23
CA TYR A 429 13.10 0.08 -14.39
C TYR A 429 14.64 0.19 -14.46
N GLY A 430 15.19 1.38 -14.26
CA GLY A 430 16.62 1.65 -14.27
C GLY A 430 17.35 0.86 -13.17
N ILE A 431 16.85 0.87 -11.94
CA ILE A 431 17.43 0.11 -10.83
C ILE A 431 17.47 -1.38 -11.16
N VAL A 432 16.39 -1.94 -11.70
CA VAL A 432 16.33 -3.35 -12.11
C VAL A 432 17.36 -3.62 -13.19
N LEU A 433 17.37 -2.83 -14.27
CA LEU A 433 18.25 -3.00 -15.41
C LEU A 433 19.74 -2.94 -15.03
N PHE A 434 20.14 -1.93 -14.27
CA PHE A 434 21.52 -1.79 -13.80
C PHE A 434 21.90 -2.88 -12.80
N SER A 435 20.96 -3.31 -11.95
CA SER A 435 21.23 -4.40 -11.00
C SER A 435 21.48 -5.72 -11.71
N LEU A 436 20.73 -6.02 -12.78
CA LEU A 436 20.97 -7.19 -13.63
C LEU A 436 22.35 -7.13 -14.30
N LEU A 437 22.72 -5.99 -14.86
CA LEU A 437 24.04 -5.78 -15.46
C LEU A 437 25.19 -5.95 -14.44
N ILE A 438 25.06 -5.34 -13.26
CA ILE A 438 26.07 -5.47 -12.20
C ILE A 438 26.19 -6.94 -11.76
N GLN A 439 25.06 -7.64 -11.63
CA GLN A 439 25.08 -9.06 -11.28
C GLN A 439 25.76 -9.89 -12.36
N SER A 440 25.43 -9.72 -13.64
CA SER A 440 26.01 -10.55 -14.70
C SER A 440 27.51 -10.38 -14.85
N GLU A 441 28.01 -9.15 -14.73
CA GLU A 441 29.43 -8.84 -14.99
C GLU A 441 30.32 -9.01 -13.75
N VAL A 442 29.77 -8.80 -12.54
CA VAL A 442 30.55 -8.74 -11.28
C VAL A 442 30.36 -9.98 -10.38
N SER A 443 29.37 -10.83 -10.67
CA SER A 443 28.95 -11.98 -9.84
C SER A 443 30.07 -12.91 -9.37
N GLY A 444 31.16 -13.08 -10.12
CA GLY A 444 32.17 -14.10 -9.82
C GLY A 444 33.39 -13.67 -9.01
N LYS A 445 33.68 -12.38 -8.81
CA LYS A 445 35.03 -11.96 -8.36
C LYS A 445 35.10 -11.21 -7.05
N ARG A 446 34.14 -10.35 -6.70
CA ARG A 446 34.22 -9.49 -5.48
C ARG A 446 32.83 -9.07 -4.94
N PRO A 447 32.25 -9.77 -3.94
CA PRO A 447 30.89 -9.47 -3.45
C PRO A 447 30.75 -8.08 -2.82
N ARG A 448 31.83 -7.55 -2.19
CA ARG A 448 31.84 -6.19 -1.64
C ARG A 448 31.70 -5.11 -2.72
N ILE A 449 32.37 -5.29 -3.86
CA ILE A 449 32.28 -4.34 -4.98
C ILE A 449 30.89 -4.37 -5.59
N GLN A 450 30.31 -5.56 -5.77
CA GLN A 450 28.94 -5.71 -6.24
C GLN A 450 27.95 -4.96 -5.35
N GLY A 451 28.05 -5.13 -4.02
CA GLY A 451 27.19 -4.42 -3.07
C GLY A 451 27.37 -2.89 -3.13
N CYS A 452 28.62 -2.41 -3.24
CA CYS A 452 28.91 -0.99 -3.38
C CYS A 452 28.31 -0.40 -4.66
N LEU A 453 28.45 -1.09 -5.81
CA LEU A 453 27.88 -0.66 -7.09
C LEU A 453 26.35 -0.65 -7.06
N GLN A 454 25.73 -1.66 -6.44
CA GLN A 454 24.27 -1.69 -6.27
C GLN A 454 23.79 -0.52 -5.40
N PHE A 455 24.49 -0.22 -4.30
CA PHE A 455 24.17 0.93 -3.45
C PHE A 455 24.32 2.25 -4.20
N LEU A 456 25.41 2.43 -4.95
CA LEU A 456 25.62 3.61 -5.79
C LEU A 456 24.51 3.78 -6.83
N ASN A 457 24.08 2.68 -7.46
CA ASN A 457 22.97 2.67 -8.40
C ASN A 457 21.64 3.14 -7.77
N LEU A 458 21.33 2.65 -6.57
CA LEU A 458 20.16 3.12 -5.81
C LEU A 458 20.30 4.60 -5.44
N ALA A 459 21.44 5.00 -4.87
CA ALA A 459 21.69 6.38 -4.46
C ALA A 459 21.56 7.34 -5.65
N PHE A 460 22.10 6.98 -6.82
CA PHE A 460 21.96 7.76 -8.04
C PHE A 460 20.50 7.99 -8.43
N HIS A 461 19.66 6.94 -8.46
CA HIS A 461 18.26 7.08 -8.83
C HIS A 461 17.44 7.85 -7.77
N VAL A 462 17.74 7.63 -6.47
CA VAL A 462 17.14 8.40 -5.37
C VAL A 462 17.49 9.87 -5.51
N ILE A 463 18.79 10.21 -5.63
CA ILE A 463 19.23 11.59 -5.77
C ILE A 463 18.63 12.21 -7.03
N SER A 464 18.66 11.51 -8.18
CA SER A 464 18.06 12.00 -9.43
C SER A 464 16.57 12.31 -9.28
N PHE A 465 15.81 11.49 -8.56
CA PHE A 465 14.39 11.74 -8.32
C PHE A 465 14.15 12.90 -7.34
N ASN A 466 14.97 12.98 -6.28
CA ASN A 466 14.83 13.98 -5.21
C ASN A 466 15.54 15.32 -5.52
N CYS A 467 16.27 15.39 -6.62
CA CYS A 467 17.12 16.53 -6.98
C CYS A 467 16.31 17.84 -7.07
N GLU A 468 15.06 17.76 -7.53
CA GLU A 468 14.16 18.91 -7.60
C GLU A 468 13.88 19.51 -6.22
N LEU A 469 13.71 18.69 -5.18
CA LEU A 469 13.48 19.15 -3.81
C LEU A 469 14.68 19.94 -3.28
N PHE A 470 15.89 19.46 -3.58
CA PHE A 470 17.13 20.11 -3.14
C PHE A 470 17.35 21.46 -3.81
N PHE A 471 17.04 21.56 -5.11
CA PHE A 471 17.18 22.81 -5.86
C PHE A 471 16.02 23.80 -5.63
N TYR A 472 14.80 23.32 -5.36
CA TYR A 472 13.66 24.17 -5.04
C TYR A 472 13.90 25.00 -3.77
N ALA A 473 14.60 24.44 -2.78
CA ALA A 473 14.97 25.17 -1.56
C ALA A 473 16.02 26.29 -1.82
N SER A 474 16.70 26.27 -2.97
CA SER A 474 17.94 27.05 -3.15
C SER A 474 17.92 28.07 -4.30
N TYR A 475 16.93 28.11 -5.21
CA TYR A 475 16.95 29.04 -6.35
C TYR A 475 15.58 29.47 -6.91
N THR A 476 15.50 30.74 -7.33
CA THR A 476 14.32 31.39 -7.93
C THR A 476 14.11 31.05 -9.43
N SER A 477 13.01 30.34 -9.69
CA SER A 477 12.05 30.50 -10.80
C SER A 477 12.40 30.20 -12.29
N LYS A 478 13.63 30.06 -12.82
CA LYS A 478 13.77 30.06 -14.31
C LYS A 478 14.55 28.94 -15.03
N SER A 479 15.07 27.90 -14.39
CA SER A 479 15.83 26.84 -15.09
C SER A 479 15.49 25.40 -14.64
N GLN A 480 14.26 24.95 -14.90
CA GLN A 480 13.79 23.60 -14.51
C GLN A 480 13.98 22.42 -15.50
N PRO A 481 14.29 22.57 -16.81
CA PRO A 481 14.23 21.39 -17.70
C PRO A 481 15.37 20.39 -17.48
N TRP A 482 16.50 20.79 -16.90
CA TRP A 482 17.72 19.96 -16.78
C TRP A 482 17.56 18.71 -15.89
N LEU A 483 16.62 18.72 -14.95
CA LEU A 483 16.41 17.66 -13.96
C LEU A 483 15.84 16.37 -14.57
N TYR A 484 14.97 16.48 -15.56
CA TYR A 484 14.40 15.32 -16.27
C TYR A 484 15.43 14.56 -17.11
N TYR A 485 16.50 15.23 -17.54
CA TYR A 485 17.51 14.60 -18.37
C TYR A 485 18.40 13.63 -17.59
N MET A 486 18.47 13.70 -16.25
CA MET A 486 19.36 12.84 -15.46
C MET A 486 19.04 11.34 -15.61
N GLN A 487 17.76 10.98 -15.72
CA GLN A 487 17.37 9.58 -15.97
C GLN A 487 17.60 9.16 -17.43
N LEU A 488 17.45 10.07 -18.39
CA LEU A 488 17.83 9.83 -19.78
C LEU A 488 19.35 9.65 -19.93
N PHE A 489 20.15 10.43 -19.21
CA PHE A 489 21.59 10.26 -19.10
C PHE A 489 21.94 8.92 -18.46
N ALA A 490 21.16 8.45 -17.48
CA ALA A 490 21.34 7.12 -16.91
C ALA A 490 21.12 6.02 -17.97
N LEU A 491 20.10 6.16 -18.81
CA LEU A 491 19.87 5.22 -19.93
C LEU A 491 21.01 5.26 -20.96
N GLY A 492 21.50 6.45 -21.30
CA GLY A 492 22.66 6.63 -22.18
C GLY A 492 23.95 6.05 -21.57
N PHE A 493 24.15 6.25 -20.27
CA PHE A 493 25.26 5.68 -19.52
C PHE A 493 25.18 4.14 -19.49
N TYR A 494 24.00 3.57 -19.31
CA TYR A 494 23.79 2.12 -19.42
C TYR A 494 24.27 1.60 -20.78
N ALA A 495 23.84 2.24 -21.88
CA ALA A 495 24.23 1.83 -23.22
C ALA A 495 25.75 1.90 -23.42
N LEU A 496 26.39 2.98 -22.93
CA LEU A 496 27.84 3.14 -22.99
C LEU A 496 28.57 2.05 -22.18
N VAL A 497 28.13 1.80 -20.95
CA VAL A 497 28.70 0.77 -20.08
C VAL A 497 28.54 -0.63 -20.69
N ALA A 498 27.37 -0.93 -21.27
CA ALA A 498 27.13 -2.19 -21.98
C ALA A 498 28.10 -2.37 -23.17
N VAL A 499 28.37 -1.31 -23.94
CA VAL A 499 29.33 -1.32 -25.06
C VAL A 499 30.77 -1.50 -24.55
N VAL A 500 31.16 -0.80 -23.49
CA VAL A 500 32.51 -0.88 -22.90
C VAL A 500 32.77 -2.29 -22.36
N PHE A 501 31.84 -2.86 -21.59
CA PHE A 501 31.98 -4.23 -21.09
C PHE A 501 32.03 -5.25 -22.23
N TYR A 502 31.25 -5.06 -23.29
CA TYR A 502 31.34 -5.89 -24.49
C TYR A 502 32.73 -5.81 -25.15
N GLY A 503 33.28 -4.59 -25.27
CA GLY A 503 34.63 -4.37 -25.80
C GLY A 503 35.73 -5.03 -24.95
N LEU A 504 35.65 -4.90 -23.62
CA LEU A 504 36.60 -5.52 -22.70
C LEU A 504 36.49 -7.06 -22.71
N ALA A 505 35.27 -7.60 -22.74
CA ALA A 505 35.04 -9.04 -22.83
C ALA A 505 35.52 -9.64 -24.16
N ARG A 506 35.59 -8.83 -25.22
CA ARG A 506 36.21 -9.21 -26.51
C ARG A 506 37.73 -9.21 -26.44
N LYS A 507 38.35 -8.28 -25.71
CA LYS A 507 39.82 -8.13 -25.61
C LYS A 507 40.47 -9.14 -24.65
N SER A 508 39.71 -9.67 -23.69
CA SER A 508 40.17 -10.69 -22.74
C SER A 508 40.10 -12.12 -23.29
N ARG A 509 39.55 -12.33 -24.48
CA ARG A 509 39.62 -13.58 -25.25
C ARG A 509 40.60 -13.39 -26.39
#